data_AF-A0A074VLX8-F1
#
_entry.id   AF-A0A074VLX8-F1
#
_cell.length_a   1.000
_cell.length_b   1.000
_cell.length_c   1.000
_cell.angle_alpha   90.00
_cell.angle_beta   90.00
_cell.angle_gamma   90.00
#
_symmetry.space_group_name_H-M   'P 1'
#
loop_
_entity.id
_entity.type
_entity.pdbx_description
1 polymer ?
#
loop_
_entity_poly.entity_id
_entity_poly.type
_entity_poly.pdbx_seq_one_letter_code
_entity_poly.pdbx_strand_id
1 'polypeptide(L)'
;ITSLWDILGEGEIKSLAQLSTDHFQKHRRPLRVAIDEAGWRFHNLSDAQVHAIRQKVPEANPIEKAILWRVLKLMRMNIQPILIFDGPSRPWKRGGVAGRIDWKKIDLLRKMLNMLKIPHHRAPAEAEAECARLNELGIVDAVW
;
A
#
# COMPACT_ATOMS: atom_id res chain seq x y z
N ILE A 1 6.43 18.69 -1.93
CA ILE A 1 6.19 19.99 -2.61
C ILE A 1 5.13 20.71 -1.79
N THR A 2 5.48 21.80 -1.12
CA THR A 2 4.47 22.65 -0.45
C THR A 2 3.62 23.32 -1.53
N SER A 3 2.34 23.60 -1.25
CA SER A 3 1.38 24.25 -2.19
C SER A 3 1.12 23.53 -3.52
N LEU A 4 1.38 22.21 -3.61
CA LEU A 4 1.11 21.45 -4.84
C LEU A 4 -0.38 21.46 -5.23
N TRP A 5 -1.27 21.35 -4.23
CA TRP A 5 -2.71 21.31 -4.43
C TRP A 5 -3.29 22.65 -4.89
N ASP A 6 -2.64 23.77 -4.57
CA ASP A 6 -3.05 25.09 -5.06
C ASP A 6 -2.89 25.21 -6.59
N ILE A 7 -2.04 24.36 -7.20
CA ILE A 7 -1.80 24.30 -8.63
C ILE A 7 -2.66 23.23 -9.30
N LEU A 8 -2.74 22.04 -8.71
CA LEU A 8 -3.42 20.89 -9.30
C LEU A 8 -4.93 20.81 -8.99
N GLY A 9 -5.39 21.56 -7.99
CA GLY A 9 -6.74 21.47 -7.44
C GLY A 9 -6.88 20.35 -6.40
N GLU A 10 -8.11 20.13 -5.92
CA GLU A 10 -8.42 19.19 -4.82
C GLU A 10 -8.54 17.72 -5.27
N GLY A 11 -8.45 17.47 -6.58
CA GLY A 11 -8.68 16.15 -7.17
C GLY A 11 -10.18 15.80 -7.28
N GLU A 12 -10.46 14.53 -7.57
CA GLU A 12 -11.82 14.00 -7.71
C GLU A 12 -12.12 13.01 -6.58
N ILE A 13 -13.24 13.20 -5.88
CA ILE A 13 -13.72 12.22 -4.90
C ILE A 13 -14.61 11.21 -5.60
N LYS A 14 -14.15 9.96 -5.66
CA LYS A 14 -14.89 8.85 -6.27
C LYS A 14 -14.97 7.64 -5.35
N SER A 15 -16.12 6.98 -5.34
CA SER A 15 -16.29 5.70 -4.67
C SER A 15 -15.40 4.63 -5.30
N LEU A 16 -14.66 3.87 -4.47
CA LEU A 16 -13.83 2.75 -4.94
C LEU A 16 -14.65 1.68 -5.67
N ALA A 17 -15.88 1.43 -5.22
CA ALA A 17 -16.78 0.47 -5.87
C ALA A 17 -17.20 0.96 -7.26
N GLN A 18 -17.48 2.27 -7.40
CA GLN A 18 -17.77 2.87 -8.70
C GLN A 18 -16.55 2.80 -9.62
N LEU A 19 -15.37 3.20 -9.13
CA LEU A 19 -14.13 3.16 -9.89
C LEU A 19 -13.81 1.76 -10.41
N SER A 20 -13.96 0.73 -9.56
CA SER A 20 -13.78 -0.67 -9.95
C SER A 20 -14.80 -1.13 -11.00
N THR A 21 -16.07 -0.73 -10.83
CA THR A 21 -17.15 -1.08 -11.76
C THR A 21 -16.93 -0.47 -13.13
N ASP A 22 -16.62 0.83 -13.19
CA ASP A 22 -16.34 1.55 -14.44
C ASP A 22 -15.13 0.94 -15.17
N HIS A 23 -14.06 0.64 -14.43
CA HIS A 23 -12.88 -0.01 -15.00
C HIS A 23 -13.23 -1.38 -15.59
N PHE A 24 -14.00 -2.20 -14.87
CA PHE A 24 -14.40 -3.52 -15.35
C PHE A 24 -15.28 -3.45 -16.60
N GLN A 25 -16.23 -2.51 -16.66
CA GLN A 25 -17.08 -2.32 -17.84
C GLN A 25 -16.26 -1.94 -19.08
N LYS A 26 -15.27 -1.06 -18.90
CA LYS A 26 -14.41 -0.56 -19.98
C LYS A 26 -13.36 -1.56 -20.44
N HIS A 27 -12.66 -2.21 -19.50
CA HIS A 27 -11.48 -3.03 -19.78
C HIS A 27 -11.74 -4.54 -19.71
N ARG A 28 -12.94 -4.95 -19.26
CA ARG A 28 -13.35 -6.37 -19.12
C ARG A 28 -12.41 -7.21 -18.25
N ARG A 29 -11.72 -6.55 -17.31
CA ARG A 29 -10.88 -7.17 -16.28
C ARG A 29 -10.89 -6.35 -14.98
N PRO A 30 -10.58 -6.98 -13.83
CA PRO A 30 -10.47 -6.27 -12.55
C PRO A 30 -9.49 -5.10 -12.60
N LEU A 31 -9.76 -4.08 -11.78
CA LEU A 31 -8.86 -2.93 -11.57
C LEU A 31 -7.64 -3.39 -10.77
N ARG A 32 -6.43 -3.19 -11.30
CA ARG A 32 -5.17 -3.52 -10.63
C ARG A 32 -4.58 -2.26 -10.01
N VAL A 33 -4.22 -2.32 -8.73
CA VAL A 33 -3.72 -1.16 -7.98
C VAL A 33 -2.40 -1.49 -7.31
N ALA A 34 -1.34 -0.74 -7.64
CA ALA A 34 -0.09 -0.79 -6.89
C ALA A 34 -0.25 0.00 -5.60
N ILE A 35 0.10 -0.63 -4.48
CA ILE A 35 -0.07 -0.05 -3.14
C ILE A 35 1.31 0.14 -2.51
N ASP A 36 1.65 1.38 -2.14
CA ASP A 36 2.81 1.65 -1.29
C ASP A 36 2.55 1.10 0.12
N GLU A 37 3.25 0.02 0.47
CA GLU A 37 3.08 -0.64 1.77
C GLU A 37 3.55 0.23 2.93
N ALA A 38 4.61 1.02 2.75
CA ALA A 38 5.13 1.89 3.79
C ALA A 38 4.13 3.01 4.09
N GLY A 39 3.55 3.60 3.04
CA GLY A 39 2.48 4.59 3.16
C GLY A 39 1.25 4.04 3.88
N TRP A 40 0.80 2.84 3.49
CA TRP A 40 -0.31 2.17 4.16
C TRP A 40 -0.03 1.84 5.63
N ARG A 41 1.19 1.40 5.94
CA ARG A 41 1.62 1.08 7.30
C ARG A 41 1.67 2.32 8.18
N PHE A 42 2.23 3.42 7.69
CA PHE A 42 2.37 4.67 8.44
C PHE A 42 1.02 5.29 8.82
N HIS A 43 0.04 5.23 7.92
CA HIS A 43 -1.30 5.78 8.14
C HIS A 43 -2.30 4.77 8.72
N ASN A 44 -1.82 3.68 9.32
CA ASN A 44 -2.67 2.59 9.80
C ASN A 44 -3.16 2.78 11.24
N LEU A 45 -2.25 2.64 12.20
CA LEU A 45 -2.50 2.77 13.64
C LEU A 45 -1.34 3.53 14.27
N SER A 46 -1.64 4.36 15.27
CA SER A 46 -0.60 5.00 16.08
C SER A 46 0.06 3.99 17.04
N ASP A 47 1.28 4.28 17.47
CA ASP A 47 1.99 3.45 18.45
C ASP A 47 1.19 3.27 19.75
N ALA A 48 0.47 4.31 20.18
CA ALA A 48 -0.42 4.24 21.35
C ALA A 48 -1.57 3.23 21.13
N GLN A 49 -2.19 3.21 19.95
CA GLN A 49 -3.23 2.23 19.61
C GLN A 49 -2.67 0.81 19.58
N VAL A 50 -1.49 0.62 18.96
CA VAL A 50 -0.79 -0.67 18.92
C VAL A 50 -0.50 -1.16 20.35
N HIS A 51 0.01 -0.28 21.21
CA HIS A 51 0.31 -0.60 22.60
C HIS A 51 -0.95 -0.99 23.38
N ALA A 52 -2.03 -0.20 23.28
CA ALA A 52 -3.29 -0.49 23.96
C ALA A 52 -3.92 -1.83 23.53
N ILE A 53 -3.80 -2.20 22.26
CA ILE A 53 -4.26 -3.51 21.76
C ILE A 53 -3.41 -4.63 22.38
N ARG A 54 -2.08 -4.48 22.40
CA ARG A 54 -1.16 -5.49 22.92
C ARG A 54 -1.23 -5.66 24.43
N GLN A 55 -1.61 -4.62 25.18
CA GLN A 55 -1.91 -4.77 26.61
C GLN A 55 -3.07 -5.75 26.87
N LYS A 56 -4.06 -5.80 25.96
CA LYS A 56 -5.20 -6.73 26.07
C LYS A 56 -4.91 -8.09 25.46
N VAL A 57 -4.18 -8.13 24.35
CA VAL A 57 -3.81 -9.35 23.62
C VAL A 57 -2.32 -9.25 23.24
N PRO A 58 -1.39 -9.74 24.08
CA PRO A 58 0.05 -9.58 23.86
C PRO A 58 0.56 -10.07 22.50
N GLU A 59 0.00 -11.18 22.01
CA GLU A 59 0.35 -11.81 20.74
C GLU A 59 -0.29 -11.13 19.50
N ALA A 60 -1.00 -10.01 19.69
CA ALA A 60 -1.67 -9.34 18.59
C ALA A 60 -0.68 -8.71 17.59
N ASN A 61 -1.01 -8.91 16.30
CA ASN A 61 -0.38 -8.26 15.16
C ASN A 61 -1.36 -7.24 14.54
N PRO A 62 -1.61 -6.10 15.21
CA PRO A 62 -2.70 -5.20 14.85
C PRO A 62 -2.51 -4.52 13.50
N ILE A 63 -1.27 -4.19 13.13
CA ILE A 63 -0.94 -3.55 11.85
C ILE A 63 -1.24 -4.50 10.69
N GLU A 64 -0.73 -5.73 10.75
CA GLU A 64 -0.93 -6.76 9.73
C GLU A 64 -2.42 -7.12 9.61
N LYS A 65 -3.12 -7.25 10.74
CA LYS A 65 -4.56 -7.48 10.77
C LYS A 65 -5.34 -6.35 10.09
N ALA A 66 -4.98 -5.09 10.34
CA ALA A 66 -5.65 -3.96 9.71
C ALA A 66 -5.36 -3.89 8.19
N ILE A 67 -4.12 -4.14 7.77
CA ILE A 67 -3.77 -4.24 6.34
C ILE A 67 -4.55 -5.38 5.67
N LEU A 68 -4.65 -6.55 6.32
CA LEU A 68 -5.44 -7.68 5.84
C LEU A 68 -6.89 -7.28 5.57
N TRP A 69 -7.56 -6.63 6.53
CA TRP A 69 -8.94 -6.19 6.36
C TRP A 69 -9.11 -5.21 5.20
N ARG A 70 -8.17 -4.27 5.03
CA ARG A 70 -8.20 -3.32 3.90
C ARG A 70 -8.03 -4.05 2.57
N VAL A 71 -7.08 -4.97 2.47
CA VAL A 71 -6.86 -5.78 1.25
C VAL A 71 -8.07 -6.64 0.91
N LEU A 72 -8.64 -7.36 1.89
CA LEU A 72 -9.84 -8.17 1.68
C LEU A 72 -11.03 -7.32 1.23
N LYS A 73 -11.17 -6.09 1.76
CA LYS A 73 -12.21 -5.15 1.32
C LYS A 73 -12.02 -4.75 -0.15
N LEU A 74 -10.78 -4.47 -0.59
CA LEU A 74 -10.48 -4.18 -2.00
C LEU A 74 -10.82 -5.38 -2.91
N MET A 75 -10.37 -6.57 -2.53
CA MET A 75 -10.65 -7.80 -3.30
C MET A 75 -12.16 -8.07 -3.43
N ARG A 76 -12.94 -7.84 -2.37
CA ARG A 76 -14.41 -7.94 -2.40
C ARG A 76 -15.05 -6.96 -3.39
N MET A 77 -14.39 -5.85 -3.70
CA MET A 77 -14.85 -4.86 -4.69
C MET A 77 -14.29 -5.13 -6.10
N ASN A 78 -13.77 -6.34 -6.37
CA ASN A 78 -13.14 -6.70 -7.65
C ASN A 78 -11.90 -5.86 -8.00
N ILE A 79 -11.15 -5.43 -6.97
CA ILE A 79 -9.86 -4.77 -7.11
C ILE A 79 -8.75 -5.78 -6.82
N GLN A 80 -7.72 -5.81 -7.65
CA GLN A 80 -6.53 -6.65 -7.53
C GLN A 80 -5.36 -5.81 -6.99
N PRO A 81 -5.12 -5.80 -5.68
CA PRO A 81 -3.99 -5.06 -5.11
C PRO A 81 -2.67 -5.81 -5.35
N ILE A 82 -1.61 -5.05 -5.60
CA ILE A 82 -0.22 -5.51 -5.50
C ILE A 82 0.51 -4.61 -4.49
N LEU A 83 0.99 -5.20 -3.39
CA LEU A 83 1.71 -4.43 -2.38
C LEU A 83 3.19 -4.28 -2.77
N ILE A 84 3.66 -3.04 -2.79
CA ILE A 84 5.03 -2.67 -3.13
C ILE A 84 5.76 -2.28 -1.85
N PHE A 85 6.81 -3.03 -1.55
CA PHE A 85 7.68 -2.80 -0.42
C PHE A 85 8.90 -2.00 -0.85
N ASP A 86 9.36 -1.11 0.02
CA ASP A 86 10.64 -0.44 -0.14
C ASP A 86 11.82 -1.41 -0.32
N GLY A 87 12.77 -0.97 -1.12
CA GLY A 87 14.01 -1.63 -1.48
C GLY A 87 15.24 -1.15 -0.72
N PRO A 88 16.35 -1.90 -0.78
CA PRO A 88 17.57 -1.56 -0.05
C PRO A 88 18.25 -0.28 -0.57
N SER A 89 18.01 0.13 -1.81
CA SER A 89 18.76 1.20 -2.48
C SER A 89 18.10 2.58 -2.37
N ARG A 90 17.37 2.84 -1.27
CA ARG A 90 16.69 4.13 -1.09
C ARG A 90 17.69 5.29 -1.01
N PRO A 91 17.46 6.39 -1.73
CA PRO A 91 18.31 7.56 -1.67
C PRO A 91 18.23 8.24 -0.30
N TRP A 92 19.21 9.09 -0.02
CA TRP A 92 19.24 9.87 1.21
C TRP A 92 18.08 10.87 1.24
N LYS A 93 17.31 10.93 2.35
CA LYS A 93 16.22 11.91 2.49
C LYS A 93 16.80 13.26 2.93
N ARG A 94 16.25 14.38 2.44
CA ARG A 94 16.67 15.72 2.88
C ARG A 94 16.51 15.82 4.42
N GLY A 95 17.64 15.89 5.14
CA GLY A 95 17.66 15.95 6.61
C GLY A 95 18.12 14.68 7.34
N GLY A 96 18.46 13.58 6.65
CA GLY A 96 19.05 12.42 7.33
C GLY A 96 19.04 11.11 6.54
N VAL A 97 19.61 10.07 7.15
CA VAL A 97 19.66 8.72 6.58
C VAL A 97 18.23 8.23 6.35
N ALA A 98 17.93 7.69 5.16
CA ALA A 98 16.71 6.93 4.96
C ALA A 98 16.70 5.77 5.97
N GLY A 99 15.84 5.85 6.99
CA GLY A 99 15.86 4.93 8.13
C GLY A 99 15.86 3.48 7.65
N ARG A 100 16.79 2.66 8.16
CA ARG A 100 17.00 1.28 7.70
C ARG A 100 15.68 0.49 7.66
N ILE A 101 15.44 -0.25 6.58
CA ILE A 101 14.26 -1.10 6.47
C ILE A 101 14.33 -2.18 7.55
N ASP A 102 13.34 -2.20 8.43
CA ASP A 102 13.17 -3.28 9.39
C ASP A 102 12.49 -4.46 8.71
N TRP A 103 13.30 -5.33 8.11
CA TRP A 103 12.82 -6.50 7.38
C TRP A 103 11.99 -7.46 8.25
N LYS A 104 12.21 -7.48 9.56
CA LYS A 104 11.44 -8.35 10.47
C LYS A 104 10.00 -7.85 10.60
N LYS A 105 9.79 -6.53 10.63
CA LYS A 105 8.44 -5.94 10.71
C LYS A 105 7.57 -6.23 9.50
N ILE A 106 8.16 -6.44 8.32
CA ILE A 106 7.40 -6.73 7.09
C ILE A 106 7.24 -8.23 6.81
N ASP A 107 8.03 -9.10 7.46
CA ASP A 107 8.07 -10.53 7.16
C ASP A 107 6.72 -11.23 7.36
N LEU A 108 6.04 -10.93 8.47
CA LEU A 108 4.72 -11.48 8.77
C LEU A 108 3.71 -11.09 7.69
N LEU A 109 3.72 -9.81 7.28
CA LEU A 109 2.82 -9.33 6.21
C LEU A 109 3.11 -10.07 4.89
N ARG A 110 4.37 -10.20 4.49
CA ARG A 110 4.73 -10.92 3.25
C ARG A 110 4.31 -12.38 3.28
N LYS A 111 4.49 -13.06 4.41
CA LYS A 111 4.02 -14.45 4.61
C LYS A 111 2.49 -14.54 4.46
N MET A 112 1.76 -13.62 5.08
CA MET A 112 0.30 -13.54 4.95
C MET A 112 -0.14 -13.34 3.49
N LEU A 113 0.47 -12.40 2.77
CA LEU A 113 0.17 -12.16 1.35
C LEU A 113 0.46 -13.39 0.48
N ASN A 114 1.59 -14.07 0.73
CA ASN A 114 1.93 -15.32 0.05
C ASN A 114 0.90 -16.43 0.26
N MET A 115 0.41 -16.60 1.49
CA MET A 115 -0.62 -17.60 1.81
C MET A 115 -1.94 -17.30 1.10
N LEU A 116 -2.32 -16.02 1.05
CA LEU A 116 -3.53 -15.55 0.40
C LEU A 116 -3.42 -15.39 -1.12
N LYS A 117 -2.24 -15.68 -1.70
CA LYS A 117 -1.93 -15.50 -3.13
C LYS A 117 -2.15 -14.07 -3.61
N ILE A 118 -1.91 -13.10 -2.73
CA ILE A 118 -1.92 -11.67 -3.07
C ILE A 118 -0.52 -11.30 -3.59
N PRO A 119 -0.41 -10.74 -4.81
CA PRO A 119 0.88 -10.30 -5.34
C PRO A 119 1.54 -9.26 -4.44
N HIS A 120 2.85 -9.40 -4.25
CA HIS A 120 3.67 -8.35 -3.68
C HIS A 120 5.03 -8.32 -4.37
N HIS A 121 5.64 -7.15 -4.37
CA HIS A 121 6.93 -6.91 -4.99
C HIS A 121 7.78 -6.05 -4.06
N ARG A 122 9.10 -6.26 -4.10
CA ARG A 122 10.06 -5.40 -3.41
C ARG A 122 10.74 -4.53 -4.46
N ALA A 123 10.52 -3.23 -4.36
CA ALA A 123 11.14 -2.25 -5.21
C ALA A 123 12.68 -2.34 -5.14
N PRO A 124 13.40 -1.88 -6.17
CA PRO A 124 14.85 -1.69 -6.08
C PRO A 124 15.23 -0.63 -5.04
N ALA A 125 14.43 0.45 -4.96
CA ALA A 125 14.64 1.61 -4.09
C ALA A 125 13.33 2.04 -3.43
N GLU A 126 12.72 3.16 -3.82
CA GLU A 126 11.50 3.68 -3.19
C GLU A 126 10.25 3.01 -3.77
N ALA A 127 9.32 2.59 -2.89
CA ALA A 127 8.08 1.95 -3.29
C ALA A 127 7.20 2.86 -4.15
N GLU A 128 7.09 4.15 -3.82
CA GLU A 128 6.32 5.13 -4.60
C GLU A 128 6.79 5.23 -6.07
N ALA A 129 8.11 5.22 -6.30
CA ALA A 129 8.69 5.28 -7.64
C ALA A 129 8.41 3.99 -8.42
N GLU A 130 8.48 2.85 -7.75
CA GLU A 130 8.16 1.56 -8.37
C GLU A 130 6.64 1.46 -8.66
N CYS A 131 5.76 1.93 -7.78
CA CYS A 131 4.32 2.03 -8.03
C CYS A 131 4.04 2.82 -9.33
N ALA A 132 4.63 4.01 -9.48
CA ALA A 132 4.50 4.82 -10.67
C ALA A 132 5.03 4.10 -11.92
N ARG A 133 6.20 3.47 -11.82
CA ARG A 133 6.82 2.69 -12.90
C ARG A 133 5.94 1.53 -13.36
N LEU A 134 5.33 0.80 -12.44
CA LEU A 134 4.41 -0.30 -12.75
C LEU A 134 3.16 0.20 -13.47
N ASN A 135 2.69 1.41 -13.14
CA ASN A 135 1.56 2.03 -13.83
C ASN A 135 1.92 2.48 -15.25
N GLU A 136 3.07 3.13 -15.43
CA GLU A 136 3.60 3.49 -16.77
C GLU A 136 3.79 2.27 -17.68
N LEU A 137 4.19 1.13 -17.12
CA LEU A 137 4.34 -0.13 -17.85
C LEU A 137 3.01 -0.85 -18.15
N GLY A 138 1.89 -0.33 -17.65
CA GLY A 138 0.57 -0.98 -17.80
C GLY A 138 0.42 -2.28 -17.01
N ILE A 139 1.28 -2.52 -16.01
CA ILE A 139 1.17 -3.69 -15.12
C ILE A 139 -0.01 -3.48 -14.15
N VAL A 140 -0.16 -2.24 -13.67
CA VAL A 140 -1.29 -1.78 -12.85
C VAL A 140 -2.01 -0.60 -13.51
N ASP A 141 -3.25 -0.37 -13.10
CA ASP A 141 -4.13 0.67 -13.65
C ASP A 141 -4.13 1.95 -12.80
N ALA A 142 -3.74 1.85 -11.52
CA ALA A 142 -3.63 2.98 -10.60
C ALA A 142 -2.58 2.73 -9.50
N VAL A 143 -2.20 3.80 -8.80
CA VAL A 143 -1.28 3.80 -7.65
C VAL A 143 -1.99 4.30 -6.40
N TRP A 144 -1.62 3.78 -5.23
CA TRP A 144 -2.15 4.19 -3.93
C TRP A 144 -1.08 4.14 -2.84
#